data_AF-A0A8T5M1E4-F1
#
_entry.id   AF-A0A8T5M1E4-F1
#
_cell.length_a   1.000
_cell.length_b   1.000
_cell.length_c   1.000
_cell.angle_alpha   90.00
_cell.angle_beta   90.00
_cell.angle_gamma   90.00
#
_symmetry.space_group_name_H-M   'P 1'
#
loop_
_entity.id
_entity.type
_entity.pdbx_description
1 polymer ?
#
loop_
_entity_poly.entity_id
_entity_poly.type
_entity_poly.pdbx_seq_one_letter_code
_entity_poly.pdbx_strand_id
1 'polypeptide(L)'
;MTAFWDGLMGNLEIALILFFFVWLFGWAKGSLGNAKLAVLFAIIVVYLTVFQYRELVWLAVGLFLFATFGKEFFSKIGGSN
;
A
#
# COMPACT_ATOMS: atom_id res chain seq x y z
N MET A 1 16.09 0.34 24.63
CA MET A 1 14.67 0.53 24.23
C MET A 1 14.47 0.63 22.72
N THR A 2 15.48 0.38 21.88
CA THR A 2 15.35 0.44 20.41
C THR A 2 14.83 -0.86 19.79
N ALA A 3 15.26 -2.02 20.31
CA ALA A 3 14.91 -3.34 19.76
C ALA A 3 13.40 -3.65 19.66
N PHE A 4 12.58 -3.13 20.58
CA PHE A 4 11.12 -3.29 20.50
C PHE A 4 10.53 -2.49 19.33
N TRP A 5 10.94 -1.23 19.18
CA TRP A 5 10.49 -0.36 18.09
C TRP A 5 11.00 -0.86 16.74
N ASP A 6 12.24 -1.35 16.69
CA ASP A 6 12.82 -1.94 15.47
C ASP A 6 12.04 -3.18 15.03
N GLY A 7 11.67 -4.06 15.98
CA GLY A 7 10.84 -5.23 15.70
C GLY A 7 9.40 -4.87 15.30
N LEU A 8 8.78 -3.90 15.97
CA LEU A 8 7.43 -3.43 15.64
C LEU A 8 7.40 -2.80 14.24
N MET A 9 8.35 -1.93 13.92
CA MET A 9 8.42 -1.27 12.63
C MET A 9 8.72 -2.25 11.50
N GLY A 10 9.60 -3.24 11.73
CA GLY A 10 9.86 -4.30 10.75
C GLY A 10 8.61 -5.15 10.46
N ASN A 11 7.86 -5.52 11.49
CA ASN A 11 6.60 -6.26 11.32
C ASN A 11 5.54 -5.42 10.59
N LEU A 12 5.46 -4.13 10.91
CA LEU A 12 4.53 -3.20 10.25
C LEU A 12 4.89 -3.04 8.76
N GLU A 13 6.18 -2.89 8.45
CA GLU A 13 6.67 -2.79 7.07
C GLU A 13 6.31 -4.05 6.26
N ILE A 14 6.52 -5.24 6.82
CA ILE A 14 6.14 -6.51 6.16
C ILE A 14 4.62 -6.58 5.93
N ALA A 15 3.82 -6.22 6.93
CA ALA A 15 2.36 -6.23 6.81
C ALA A 15 1.88 -5.28 5.70
N LEU A 16 2.48 -4.08 5.60
CA LEU A 16 2.16 -3.10 4.57
C LEU A 16 2.55 -3.58 3.17
N ILE A 17 3.71 -4.23 3.02
CA ILE A 17 4.15 -4.81 1.74
C ILE A 17 3.18 -5.90 1.28
N LEU A 18 2.79 -6.81 2.17
CA LEU A 18 1.82 -7.88 1.85
C LEU A 18 0.46 -7.31 1.47
N PHE A 19 -0.01 -6.30 2.21
CA PHE A 19 -1.27 -5.63 1.88
C PHE A 19 -1.21 -4.95 0.50
N PHE A 20 -0.14 -4.19 0.24
CA PHE A 20 0.07 -3.53 -1.05
C PHE A 20 0.13 -4.54 -2.20
N PHE A 21 0.81 -5.68 -2.00
CA PHE A 21 0.87 -6.77 -2.97
C PHE A 21 -0.52 -7.32 -3.30
N VAL A 22 -1.34 -7.61 -2.28
CA VAL A 22 -2.70 -8.15 -2.47
C VAL A 22 -3.60 -7.13 -3.17
N TRP A 23 -3.55 -5.87 -2.75
CA TRP A 23 -4.30 -4.78 -3.38
C TRP A 23 -3.92 -4.62 -4.85
N LEU A 24 -2.62 -4.55 -5.13
CA LEU A 24 -2.10 -4.39 -6.49
C LEU A 24 -2.46 -5.60 -7.36
N PHE A 25 -2.37 -6.81 -6.82
CA PHE A 25 -2.83 -8.02 -7.52
C PHE A 25 -4.32 -7.97 -7.85
N GLY A 26 -5.17 -7.53 -6.91
CA GLY A 26 -6.60 -7.36 -7.15
C GLY A 26 -6.89 -6.39 -8.29
N TRP A 27 -6.24 -5.22 -8.27
CA TRP A 27 -6.34 -4.23 -9.33
C TRP A 27 -5.80 -4.75 -10.68
N ALA A 28 -4.62 -5.39 -10.68
CA ALA A 28 -3.98 -5.92 -11.87
C ALA A 28 -4.80 -7.06 -12.49
N LYS A 29 -5.42 -7.91 -11.67
CA LYS A 29 -6.31 -8.98 -12.14
C LYS A 29 -7.55 -8.41 -12.83
N GLY A 30 -8.14 -7.34 -12.28
CA GLY A 30 -9.26 -6.63 -12.90
C GLY A 30 -8.90 -5.96 -14.23
N SER A 31 -7.66 -5.47 -14.35
CA SER A 31 -7.20 -4.73 -15.55
C SER A 31 -6.65 -5.64 -16.66
N LEU A 32 -5.94 -6.71 -16.30
CA LEU A 32 -5.25 -7.61 -17.25
C LEU A 32 -6.11 -8.82 -17.66
N GLY A 33 -7.15 -9.16 -16.91
CA GLY A 33 -8.05 -10.29 -17.19
C GLY A 33 -7.44 -11.70 -17.02
N ASN A 34 -6.12 -11.82 -16.81
CA ASN A 34 -5.43 -13.09 -16.59
C ASN A 34 -4.70 -13.10 -15.24
N ALA A 35 -5.09 -14.02 -14.35
CA ALA A 35 -4.54 -14.12 -13.01
C ALA A 35 -3.03 -14.42 -12.98
N LYS A 36 -2.50 -15.21 -13.93
CA LYS A 36 -1.06 -15.53 -13.98
C LYS A 36 -0.23 -14.31 -14.38
N LEU A 37 -0.72 -13.52 -15.34
CA LEU A 37 -0.06 -12.27 -15.74
C LEU A 37 -0.17 -11.21 -14.65
N ALA A 38 -1.32 -11.12 -13.97
CA ALA A 38 -1.54 -10.19 -12.87
C ALA A 38 -0.62 -10.45 -11.66
N VAL A 39 -0.39 -11.72 -11.30
CA VAL A 39 0.52 -12.03 -10.18
C VAL A 39 1.97 -11.74 -10.54
N LEU A 40 2.40 -12.06 -11.76
CA LEU A 40 3.74 -11.70 -12.26
C LEU A 40 3.95 -10.19 -12.25
N PHE A 41 2.97 -9.42 -12.75
CA PHE A 41 3.00 -7.96 -12.72
C PHE A 41 3.07 -7.42 -11.28
N ALA A 42 2.24 -7.93 -10.38
CA ALA A 42 2.23 -7.51 -8.98
C ALA A 42 3.59 -7.78 -8.29
N ILE A 43 4.20 -8.94 -8.54
CA ILE A 43 5.54 -9.27 -8.02
C ILE A 43 6.59 -8.27 -8.53
N ILE A 44 6.61 -7.99 -9.84
CA ILE A 44 7.58 -7.08 -10.44
C ILE A 44 7.43 -5.68 -9.84
N VAL A 45 6.20 -5.16 -9.78
CA VAL A 45 5.95 -3.82 -9.26
C VAL A 45 6.29 -3.73 -7.78
N VAL A 46 5.89 -4.70 -6.96
CA VAL A 46 6.25 -4.73 -5.53
C VAL A 46 7.75 -4.83 -5.34
N TYR A 47 8.45 -5.63 -6.14
CA TYR A 47 9.91 -5.71 -6.09
C TYR A 47 10.55 -4.34 -6.38
N LEU A 48 10.14 -3.67 -7.47
CA LEU A 48 10.68 -2.36 -7.85
C LEU A 48 10.33 -1.28 -6.82
N THR A 49 9.10 -1.26 -6.31
CA THR A 49 8.66 -0.24 -5.34
C THR A 49 9.25 -0.44 -3.95
N VAL A 50 9.35 -1.66 -3.46
CA VAL A 50 9.80 -1.91 -2.08
C VAL A 50 11.32 -1.99 -1.98
N PHE A 51 11.97 -2.69 -2.92
CA PHE A 51 13.41 -2.93 -2.85
C PHE A 51 14.23 -1.87 -3.57
N GLN A 52 13.72 -1.30 -4.66
CA GLN A 52 14.48 -0.33 -5.45
C GLN A 52 14.13 1.13 -5.09
N TYR A 53 12.90 1.39 -4.67
CA TYR A 53 12.40 2.74 -4.39
C TYR A 53 11.55 2.80 -3.11
N ARG A 54 12.13 2.43 -1.96
CA ARG A 54 11.44 2.30 -0.66
C ARG A 54 10.54 3.50 -0.29
N GLU A 55 10.90 4.70 -0.73
CA GLU A 55 10.10 5.93 -0.56
C GLU A 55 8.67 5.81 -1.16
N LEU A 56 8.52 5.07 -2.26
CA LEU A 56 7.24 4.88 -2.96
C LEU A 56 6.24 4.06 -2.13
N VAL A 57 6.73 3.21 -1.22
CA VAL A 57 5.87 2.46 -0.29
C VAL A 57 5.07 3.43 0.59
N TRP A 58 5.73 4.46 1.12
CA TRP A 58 5.08 5.48 1.94
C TRP A 58 4.09 6.34 1.14
N LEU A 59 4.35 6.58 -0.15
CA LEU A 59 3.38 7.25 -1.03
C LEU A 59 2.13 6.40 -1.29
N ALA A 60 2.29 5.09 -1.51
CA ALA A 60 1.16 4.17 -1.64
C ALA A 60 0.33 4.10 -0.34
N VAL A 61 1.00 4.09 0.82
CA VAL A 61 0.34 4.16 2.13
C VAL A 61 -0.42 5.48 2.30
N GLY A 62 0.20 6.61 1.94
CA GLY A 62 -0.44 7.92 1.99
C GLY A 62 -1.69 8.01 1.10
N LEU A 63 -1.60 7.49 -0.13
CA LEU A 63 -2.74 7.43 -1.05
C LEU A 63 -3.85 6.53 -0.51
N PHE A 64 -3.51 5.39 0.10
CA PHE A 64 -4.49 4.50 0.72
C PHE A 64 -5.19 5.14 1.91
N LEU A 65 -4.45 5.79 2.81
CA LEU A 65 -5.03 6.49 3.96
C LEU A 65 -5.95 7.63 3.48
N PHE A 66 -5.55 8.35 2.44
CA PHE A 66 -6.40 9.36 1.81
C PHE A 66 -7.64 8.78 1.13
N ALA A 67 -7.52 7.67 0.39
CA ALA A 67 -8.66 7.04 -0.27
C ALA A 67 -9.66 6.43 0.72
N THR A 68 -9.15 5.86 1.81
CA THR A 68 -9.94 5.18 2.86
C THR A 68 -10.56 6.16 3.84
N PHE A 69 -9.77 7.12 4.34
CA PHE A 69 -10.20 8.04 5.39
C PHE A 69 -10.46 9.46 4.90
N GLY A 70 -9.87 9.88 3.77
CA GLY A 70 -9.96 11.26 3.28
C GLY A 70 -11.40 11.69 3.01
N LYS A 71 -12.24 10.82 2.43
CA LYS A 71 -13.66 11.17 2.19
C LYS A 71 -14.41 11.52 3.48
N GLU A 72 -14.11 10.84 4.59
CA GLU A 72 -14.72 11.13 5.91
C GLU A 72 -14.04 12.28 6.66
N PHE A 73 -12.73 12.44 6.49
CA PHE A 73 -11.97 13.50 7.16
C PHE A 73 -12.26 14.88 6.54
N PHE A 74 -12.34 14.95 5.21
CA PHE A 74 -12.70 16.18 4.50
C PHE A 74 -14.19 16.52 4.60
N SER A 75 -15.09 15.53 4.75
CA SER A 75 -16.51 15.82 5.00
C SER A 75 -16.74 16.40 6.40
N LYS A 76 -15.92 16.03 7.40
CA LYS A 76 -15.97 16.61 8.75
C LYS A 76 -15.28 17.98 8.86
N ILE A 77 -14.22 18.24 8.10
CA ILE A 77 -13.50 19.52 8.15
C ILE A 77 -14.11 20.58 7.20
N GLY A 78 -14.69 20.17 6.07
CA GLY A 78 -15.35 21.06 5.10
C GLY A 78 -16.84 21.31 5.36
N GLY A 79 -17.38 20.79 6.48
CA GLY A 79 -18.79 20.83 6.84
C GLY A 79 -19.13 21.73 8.03
N SER A 80 -18.42 22.84 8.23
CA SER A 80 -18.89 23.93 9.09
C SER A 80 -19.32 25.10 8.20
N ASN A 81 -20.61 25.12 7.86
CA ASN A 81 -21.31 26.40 7.70
C ASN A 81 -21.40 27.07 9.07
#